data_AF-A0A0C2GLR3-F1
#
_entry.id   AF-A0A0C2GLR3-F1
#
_cell.length_a   1.000
_cell.length_b   1.000
_cell.length_c   1.000
_cell.angle_alpha   90.00
_cell.angle_beta   90.00
_cell.angle_gamma   90.00
#
_symmetry.space_group_name_H-M   'P 1'
#
loop_
_entity.id
_entity.type
_entity.pdbx_description
1 polymer ?
#
loop_
_entity_poly.entity_id
_entity_poly.type
_entity_poly.pdbx_seq_one_letter_code
_entity_poly.pdbx_strand_id
1 'polypeptide(L)'
;MTPNYFTLSLALLSVMDHFGWTEFAFIYSGDESAERCPRAVFDNSKFTISFSTMWRNDTEAEMRLVLSELSQRARIVVLCSSTPSIKRKLLLLARDMGMISDEYAYIISDLGTAGYISDVDSLHNRTIYVWEDQNVPADGRDKDAFEAFQKTFVLSDVSDDSRTSVGFSVFSDDVQKKMKQPPFSCGVSCDKGSGWKVSLLAGQLHDAFVMDATVVNQTLAAGRSYRDGSYMFNQTAGIYEGLLANITIAWDGARIPVFSFFSINHDDFSPLTIARVIMDSKGENAKYESTFNSMSEATVIWHGKPAPKSVPDCGFKGCPPLFIVAYGIYVYSGIGVACLLVAFVILIIIHSVKARAREIERLDTLWKIPYATLRKVTHKQSSFTSNLSEASSKNIELKSETEKMCFFYYGKEPLMGFKHQAILKYEKFVNEEFRKMRQLEHDNVNRFFGVSMDSGLSYTLWRYCARGTLQ
;
A
#
# COMPACT_ATOMS: atom_id res chain seq x y z
N MET A 1 -31.80 -34.18 -10.71
CA MET A 1 -32.90 -33.19 -10.65
C MET A 1 -32.63 -32.05 -9.67
N THR A 2 -31.89 -32.26 -8.59
CA THR A 2 -31.47 -31.15 -7.73
C THR A 2 -30.30 -30.41 -8.39
N PRO A 3 -30.18 -29.08 -8.22
CA PRO A 3 -28.95 -28.37 -8.52
C PRO A 3 -27.79 -28.99 -7.73
N ASN A 4 -26.59 -28.90 -8.28
CA ASN A 4 -25.39 -29.47 -7.65
C ASN A 4 -24.38 -28.36 -7.35
N TYR A 5 -23.42 -28.67 -6.48
CA TYR A 5 -22.38 -27.74 -6.10
C TYR A 5 -21.43 -27.37 -7.25
N PHE A 6 -21.42 -28.16 -8.34
CA PHE A 6 -20.73 -27.78 -9.57
C PHE A 6 -21.35 -26.54 -10.22
N THR A 7 -22.65 -26.59 -10.49
CA THR A 7 -23.39 -25.46 -11.06
C THR A 7 -23.43 -24.24 -10.11
N LEU A 8 -23.43 -24.47 -8.79
CA LEU A 8 -23.35 -23.39 -7.81
C LEU A 8 -22.00 -22.66 -7.86
N SER A 9 -20.89 -23.38 -8.07
CA SER A 9 -19.59 -22.72 -8.21
C SER A 9 -19.54 -21.85 -9.45
N LEU A 10 -20.07 -22.33 -10.58
CA LEU A 10 -20.14 -21.55 -11.82
C LEU A 10 -20.96 -20.28 -11.61
N ALA A 11 -22.09 -20.40 -10.90
CA ALA A 11 -22.89 -19.24 -10.53
C ALA A 11 -22.12 -18.25 -9.65
N LEU A 12 -21.38 -18.75 -8.65
CA LEU A 12 -20.53 -17.92 -7.80
C LEU A 12 -19.44 -17.21 -8.60
N LEU A 13 -18.75 -17.91 -9.51
CA LEU A 13 -17.72 -17.32 -10.36
C LEU A 13 -18.31 -16.26 -11.30
N SER A 14 -19.55 -16.42 -11.77
CA SER A 14 -20.23 -15.37 -12.52
C SER A 14 -20.55 -14.14 -11.66
N VAL A 15 -20.89 -14.31 -10.38
CA VAL A 15 -21.06 -13.19 -9.43
C VAL A 15 -19.71 -12.48 -9.22
N MET A 16 -18.64 -13.26 -9.01
CA MET A 16 -17.29 -12.73 -8.84
C MET A 16 -16.86 -11.90 -10.06
N ASP A 17 -17.12 -12.40 -11.28
CA ASP A 17 -16.79 -11.67 -12.51
C ASP A 17 -17.53 -10.34 -12.62
N HIS A 18 -18.83 -10.34 -12.31
CA HIS A 18 -19.66 -9.14 -12.38
C HIS A 18 -19.14 -8.01 -11.48
N PHE A 19 -18.70 -8.35 -10.26
CA PHE A 19 -18.12 -7.38 -9.33
C PHE A 19 -16.61 -7.14 -9.50
N GLY A 20 -15.97 -7.79 -10.47
CA GLY A 20 -14.51 -7.68 -10.70
C GLY A 20 -13.66 -8.30 -9.59
N TRP A 21 -14.23 -9.24 -8.84
CA TRP A 21 -13.54 -9.97 -7.78
C TRP A 21 -12.72 -11.11 -8.37
N THR A 22 -11.41 -11.04 -8.21
CA THR A 22 -10.44 -12.01 -8.79
C THR A 22 -9.80 -12.89 -7.72
N GLU A 23 -9.76 -12.42 -6.47
CA GLU A 23 -9.24 -13.18 -5.33
C GLU A 23 -10.30 -13.26 -4.21
N PHE A 24 -10.45 -14.44 -3.62
CA PHE A 24 -11.37 -14.67 -2.51
C PHE A 24 -10.87 -15.78 -1.57
N ALA A 25 -11.40 -15.79 -0.35
CA ALA A 25 -11.24 -16.88 0.60
C ALA A 25 -12.43 -17.84 0.52
N PHE A 26 -12.18 -19.15 0.61
CA PHE A 26 -13.21 -20.18 0.73
C PHE A 26 -13.10 -20.90 2.07
N ILE A 27 -14.05 -20.64 2.96
CA ILE A 27 -14.10 -21.22 4.30
C ILE A 27 -15.38 -22.03 4.52
N TYR A 28 -15.26 -23.13 5.26
CA TYR A 28 -16.37 -24.05 5.48
C TYR A 28 -16.28 -24.76 6.84
N SER A 29 -17.43 -25.23 7.34
CA SER A 29 -17.47 -26.03 8.56
C SER A 29 -17.03 -27.47 8.29
N GLY A 30 -16.29 -28.07 9.22
CA GLY A 30 -15.90 -29.48 9.19
C GLY A 30 -17.08 -30.45 9.32
N ASP A 31 -18.24 -29.97 9.76
CA ASP A 31 -19.48 -30.75 9.79
C ASP A 31 -20.11 -30.93 8.40
N GLU A 32 -19.68 -30.15 7.41
CA GLU A 32 -20.17 -30.27 6.04
C GLU A 32 -19.47 -31.43 5.30
N SER A 33 -20.24 -32.15 4.48
CA SER A 33 -19.67 -33.21 3.65
C SER A 33 -18.76 -32.62 2.58
N ALA A 34 -17.73 -33.39 2.17
CA ALA A 34 -16.82 -33.00 1.08
C ALA A 34 -17.56 -32.76 -0.25
N GLU A 35 -18.74 -33.37 -0.44
CA GLU A 35 -19.61 -33.18 -1.59
C GLU A 35 -20.39 -31.86 -1.55
N ARG A 36 -20.62 -31.31 -0.34
CA ARG A 36 -21.38 -30.07 -0.11
C ARG A 36 -20.52 -28.82 -0.23
N CYS A 37 -19.26 -28.88 0.20
CA CYS A 37 -18.33 -27.76 0.07
C CYS A 37 -17.10 -28.13 -0.80
N PRO A 38 -17.30 -28.55 -2.07
CA PRO A 38 -16.21 -29.07 -2.87
C PRO A 38 -15.30 -27.94 -3.38
N ARG A 39 -14.10 -27.84 -2.80
CA ARG A 39 -13.10 -26.83 -3.19
C ARG A 39 -12.65 -26.94 -4.65
N ALA A 40 -12.58 -28.16 -5.19
CA ALA A 40 -12.05 -28.45 -6.53
C ALA A 40 -12.84 -27.75 -7.66
N VAL A 41 -14.06 -27.31 -7.38
CA VAL A 41 -14.99 -26.76 -8.36
C VAL A 41 -14.74 -25.29 -8.66
N PHE A 42 -13.81 -24.66 -7.95
CA PHE A 42 -13.39 -23.28 -8.15
C PHE A 42 -12.04 -23.16 -8.88
N ASP A 43 -11.48 -24.27 -9.38
CA ASP A 43 -10.23 -24.25 -10.13
C ASP A 43 -10.47 -23.62 -11.52
N ASN A 44 -10.14 -22.34 -11.65
CA ASN A 44 -10.33 -21.54 -12.85
C ASN A 44 -9.13 -20.60 -13.01
N SER A 45 -8.60 -20.47 -14.22
CA SER A 45 -7.42 -19.63 -14.48
C SER A 45 -7.62 -18.14 -14.20
N LYS A 46 -8.87 -17.66 -14.14
CA LYS A 46 -9.22 -16.25 -13.92
C LYS A 46 -9.35 -15.88 -12.44
N PHE A 47 -9.63 -16.85 -11.57
CA PHE A 47 -9.94 -16.61 -10.15
C PHE A 47 -8.97 -17.35 -9.25
N THR A 48 -8.50 -16.69 -8.19
CA THR A 48 -7.54 -17.28 -7.25
C THR A 48 -8.17 -17.42 -5.88
N ILE A 49 -8.12 -18.64 -5.34
CA ILE A 49 -8.49 -18.90 -3.94
C ILE A 49 -7.27 -18.56 -3.07
N SER A 50 -7.21 -17.33 -2.54
CA SER A 50 -6.05 -16.84 -1.78
C SER A 50 -5.92 -17.48 -0.40
N PHE A 51 -7.05 -17.96 0.14
CA PHE A 51 -7.11 -18.67 1.40
C PHE A 51 -8.24 -19.70 1.37
N SER A 52 -7.98 -20.92 1.82
CA SER A 52 -9.03 -21.90 2.01
C SER A 52 -8.72 -22.80 3.18
N THR A 53 -9.67 -22.91 4.08
CA THR A 53 -9.54 -23.71 5.29
C THR A 53 -10.91 -24.14 5.80
N MET A 54 -10.90 -25.15 6.66
CA MET A 54 -12.05 -25.55 7.46
C MET A 54 -11.72 -25.43 8.93
N TRP A 55 -12.68 -25.01 9.75
CA TRP A 55 -12.62 -25.27 11.18
C TRP A 55 -13.23 -26.64 11.45
N ARG A 56 -12.61 -27.42 12.33
CA ARG A 56 -13.05 -28.81 12.58
C ARG A 56 -14.13 -28.86 13.63
N ASN A 57 -14.02 -28.01 14.63
CA ASN A 57 -14.98 -27.88 15.70
C ASN A 57 -15.54 -26.47 15.69
N ASP A 58 -16.83 -26.31 15.96
CA ASP A 58 -17.49 -25.00 16.04
C ASP A 58 -17.13 -24.20 17.31
N THR A 59 -15.91 -24.36 17.82
CA THR A 59 -15.41 -23.58 18.95
C THR A 59 -15.05 -22.17 18.51
N GLU A 60 -15.24 -21.19 19.41
CA GLU A 60 -14.87 -19.80 19.10
C GLU A 60 -13.38 -19.63 18.83
N ALA A 61 -12.52 -20.38 19.53
CA ALA A 61 -11.08 -20.29 19.38
C ALA A 61 -10.63 -20.70 17.96
N GLU A 62 -11.17 -21.79 17.41
CA GLU A 62 -10.86 -22.24 16.05
C GLU A 62 -11.39 -21.24 15.01
N MET A 63 -12.65 -20.79 15.15
CA MET A 63 -13.22 -19.80 14.22
C MET A 63 -12.45 -18.47 14.23
N ARG A 64 -12.04 -17.97 15.41
CA ARG A 64 -11.22 -16.76 15.53
C ARG A 64 -9.85 -16.93 14.88
N LEU A 65 -9.23 -18.10 15.00
CA LEU A 65 -7.96 -18.40 14.33
C LEU A 65 -8.11 -18.36 12.81
N VAL A 66 -9.15 -19.01 12.27
CA VAL A 66 -9.48 -18.97 10.83
C VAL A 66 -9.69 -17.54 10.34
N LEU A 67 -10.49 -16.74 11.07
CA LEU A 67 -10.74 -15.35 10.74
C LEU A 67 -9.46 -14.49 10.80
N SER A 68 -8.60 -14.74 11.79
CA SER A 68 -7.32 -14.03 11.93
C SER A 68 -6.41 -14.29 10.73
N GLU A 69 -6.27 -15.53 10.29
CA GLU A 69 -5.46 -15.87 9.11
C GLU A 69 -6.07 -15.33 7.82
N LEU A 70 -7.41 -15.41 7.69
CA LEU A 70 -8.15 -14.90 6.55
C LEU A 70 -7.97 -13.39 6.38
N SER A 71 -8.02 -12.63 7.49
CA SER A 71 -7.89 -11.16 7.47
C SER A 71 -6.58 -10.66 6.81
N GLN A 72 -5.55 -11.51 6.77
CA GLN A 72 -4.25 -11.21 6.17
C GLN A 72 -4.15 -11.60 4.68
N ARG A 73 -5.20 -12.20 4.10
CA ARG A 73 -5.13 -12.86 2.78
C ARG A 73 -6.32 -12.58 1.87
N ALA A 74 -7.47 -12.21 2.41
CA ALA A 74 -8.68 -11.99 1.61
C ALA A 74 -9.57 -10.88 2.19
N ARG A 75 -10.39 -10.33 1.29
CA ARG A 75 -11.49 -9.39 1.61
C ARG A 75 -12.85 -9.89 1.13
N ILE A 76 -12.85 -10.66 0.04
CA ILE A 76 -14.03 -11.39 -0.42
C ILE A 76 -14.01 -12.78 0.20
N VAL A 77 -15.07 -13.13 0.92
CA VAL A 77 -15.16 -14.35 1.70
C VAL A 77 -16.35 -15.16 1.26
N VAL A 78 -16.11 -16.39 0.82
CA VAL A 78 -17.15 -17.37 0.51
C VAL A 78 -17.28 -18.31 1.69
N LEU A 79 -18.46 -18.33 2.28
CA LEU A 79 -18.82 -19.19 3.41
C LEU A 79 -19.72 -20.32 2.92
N CYS A 80 -19.27 -21.56 3.11
CA CYS A 80 -20.08 -22.75 2.89
C CYS A 80 -20.46 -23.38 4.24
N SER A 81 -21.73 -23.23 4.63
CA SER A 81 -22.31 -23.85 5.83
C SER A 81 -23.83 -23.89 5.76
N SER A 82 -24.38 -25.06 6.05
CA SER A 82 -25.81 -25.32 6.08
C SER A 82 -26.46 -24.88 7.39
N THR A 83 -25.73 -24.96 8.50
CA THR A 83 -26.25 -24.71 9.83
C THR A 83 -26.39 -23.20 10.14
N PRO A 84 -27.60 -22.69 10.43
CA PRO A 84 -27.83 -21.28 10.74
C PRO A 84 -27.04 -20.77 11.95
N SER A 85 -26.96 -21.55 13.03
CA SER A 85 -26.23 -21.17 14.24
C SER A 85 -24.72 -21.00 14.02
N ILE A 86 -24.12 -21.82 13.16
CA ILE A 86 -22.71 -21.72 12.77
C ILE A 86 -22.47 -20.42 11.97
N LYS A 87 -23.33 -20.16 10.97
CA LYS A 87 -23.29 -18.91 10.17
C LYS A 87 -23.37 -17.68 11.07
N ARG A 88 -24.34 -17.66 11.99
CA ARG A 88 -24.51 -16.58 12.98
C ARG A 88 -23.26 -16.39 13.83
N LYS A 89 -22.76 -17.47 14.43
CA LYS A 89 -21.61 -17.44 15.32
C LYS A 89 -20.37 -16.88 14.62
N LEU A 90 -20.07 -17.36 13.41
CA LEU A 90 -18.92 -16.89 12.64
C LEU A 90 -19.00 -15.39 12.34
N LEU A 91 -20.16 -14.90 11.91
CA LEU A 91 -20.34 -13.48 11.57
C LEU A 91 -20.30 -12.56 12.80
N LEU A 92 -20.80 -13.03 13.96
CA LEU A 92 -20.61 -12.33 15.23
C LEU A 92 -19.13 -12.24 15.61
N LEU A 93 -18.35 -13.31 15.45
CA LEU A 93 -16.92 -13.30 15.69
C LEU A 93 -16.17 -12.38 14.71
N ALA A 94 -16.56 -12.38 13.43
CA ALA A 94 -16.02 -11.47 12.42
C ALA A 94 -16.30 -10.01 12.78
N ARG A 95 -17.51 -9.70 13.28
CA ARG A 95 -17.85 -8.37 13.81
C ARG A 95 -16.95 -7.98 14.98
N ASP A 96 -16.78 -8.86 15.96
CA ASP A 96 -15.92 -8.62 17.13
C ASP A 96 -14.46 -8.38 16.75
N MET A 97 -14.02 -8.92 15.62
CA MET A 97 -12.68 -8.76 15.06
C MET A 97 -12.56 -7.58 14.08
N GLY A 98 -13.62 -6.78 13.91
CA GLY A 98 -13.62 -5.61 13.02
C GLY A 98 -13.63 -5.97 11.52
N MET A 99 -14.04 -7.18 11.18
CA MET A 99 -14.07 -7.70 9.80
C MET A 99 -15.45 -7.54 9.12
N ILE A 100 -16.40 -6.86 9.77
CA ILE A 100 -17.65 -6.39 9.18
C ILE A 100 -17.47 -4.90 8.87
N SER A 101 -16.85 -4.61 7.73
CA SER A 101 -16.57 -3.24 7.28
C SER A 101 -16.78 -3.14 5.77
N ASP A 102 -16.67 -1.92 5.22
CA ASP A 102 -16.78 -1.71 3.76
C ASP A 102 -15.59 -2.29 2.98
N GLU A 103 -14.57 -2.82 3.66
CA GLU A 103 -13.48 -3.55 3.02
C GLU A 103 -13.83 -5.01 2.73
N TYR A 104 -14.85 -5.58 3.37
CA TYR A 104 -15.18 -7.00 3.26
C TYR A 104 -16.52 -7.22 2.56
N ALA A 105 -16.62 -8.33 1.84
CA ALA A 105 -17.89 -8.89 1.38
C ALA A 105 -17.94 -10.38 1.72
N TYR A 106 -19.06 -10.82 2.29
CA TYR A 106 -19.30 -12.22 2.63
C TYR A 106 -20.38 -12.78 1.72
N ILE A 107 -20.12 -13.91 1.09
CA ILE A 107 -21.09 -14.63 0.26
C ILE A 107 -21.33 -15.98 0.91
N ILE A 108 -22.52 -16.17 1.45
CA ILE A 108 -23.02 -17.44 1.95
C ILE A 108 -23.49 -18.23 0.74
N SER A 109 -22.79 -19.32 0.42
CA SER A 109 -23.11 -20.19 -0.71
C SER A 109 -23.69 -21.49 -0.18
N ASP A 110 -24.99 -21.69 -0.38
CA ASP A 110 -25.70 -22.88 0.09
C ASP A 110 -26.88 -23.23 -0.82
N LEU A 111 -27.23 -24.51 -0.90
CA LEU A 111 -28.36 -25.00 -1.67
C LEU A 111 -29.55 -25.26 -0.75
N GLY A 112 -30.76 -25.03 -1.27
CA GLY A 112 -32.02 -25.26 -0.56
C GLY A 112 -32.42 -24.13 0.39
N THR A 113 -31.64 -23.06 0.53
CA THR A 113 -31.95 -21.96 1.45
C THR A 113 -32.64 -20.79 0.74
N ALA A 114 -33.80 -20.35 1.21
CA ALA A 114 -34.45 -19.14 0.68
C ALA A 114 -33.84 -17.88 1.32
N GLY A 115 -32.66 -17.48 0.85
CA GLY A 115 -31.95 -16.30 1.37
C GLY A 115 -31.58 -16.45 2.84
N TYR A 116 -32.08 -15.55 3.69
CA TYR A 116 -31.77 -15.46 5.12
C TYR A 116 -32.76 -16.17 6.04
N ILE A 117 -33.69 -16.94 5.48
CA ILE A 117 -34.71 -17.66 6.25
C ILE A 117 -34.08 -18.91 6.85
N SER A 118 -34.00 -18.95 8.19
CA SER A 118 -33.57 -20.13 8.93
C SER A 118 -34.73 -21.10 9.09
N ASP A 119 -35.88 -20.58 9.52
CA ASP A 119 -37.05 -21.39 9.82
C ASP A 119 -38.35 -20.58 9.72
N VAL A 120 -39.50 -21.24 9.82
CA VAL A 120 -40.82 -20.62 9.91
C VAL A 120 -41.52 -21.13 11.16
N ASP A 121 -41.84 -20.22 12.08
CA ASP A 121 -42.70 -20.49 13.22
C ASP A 121 -44.14 -20.65 12.72
N SER A 122 -44.56 -21.91 12.65
CA SER A 122 -45.88 -22.30 12.16
C SER A 122 -47.01 -21.96 13.12
N LEU A 123 -46.70 -21.70 14.40
CA LEU A 123 -47.70 -21.38 15.42
C LEU A 123 -48.09 -19.89 15.36
N HIS A 124 -47.09 -19.02 15.20
CA HIS A 124 -47.28 -17.56 15.15
C HIS A 124 -47.26 -17.00 13.72
N ASN A 125 -47.12 -17.87 12.70
CA ASN A 125 -46.99 -17.52 11.29
C ASN A 125 -45.90 -16.46 11.07
N ARG A 126 -44.73 -16.68 11.69
CA ARG A 126 -43.60 -15.76 11.69
C ARG A 126 -42.38 -16.42 11.05
N THR A 127 -41.70 -15.67 10.20
CA THR A 127 -40.39 -16.07 9.66
C THR A 127 -39.31 -15.87 10.72
N ILE A 128 -38.44 -16.88 10.87
CA ILE A 128 -37.26 -16.84 11.72
C ILE A 128 -36.04 -16.69 10.81
N TYR A 129 -35.26 -15.65 11.05
CA TYR A 129 -34.07 -15.36 10.26
C TYR A 129 -32.79 -15.96 10.88
N VAL A 130 -31.76 -16.13 10.06
CA VAL A 130 -30.46 -16.72 10.47
C VAL A 130 -29.76 -15.89 11.56
N TRP A 131 -30.07 -14.60 11.69
CA TRP A 131 -29.56 -13.71 12.74
C TRP A 131 -30.41 -13.68 14.03
N GLU A 132 -31.33 -14.63 14.22
CA GLU A 132 -32.09 -14.75 15.48
C GLU A 132 -31.58 -15.95 16.28
N ASP A 133 -31.15 -15.73 17.53
CA ASP A 133 -30.75 -16.81 18.42
C ASP A 133 -31.96 -17.68 18.81
N GLN A 134 -31.78 -19.00 18.69
CA GLN A 134 -32.80 -19.99 19.02
C GLN A 134 -32.54 -20.67 20.37
N ASN A 135 -31.45 -20.32 21.06
CA ASN A 135 -31.09 -20.90 22.36
C ASN A 135 -31.92 -20.31 23.50
N VAL A 136 -32.10 -21.10 24.56
CA VAL A 136 -32.73 -20.67 25.82
C VAL A 136 -31.77 -20.93 26.97
N PRO A 137 -31.25 -19.89 27.67
CA PRO A 137 -31.47 -18.47 27.42
C PRO A 137 -30.76 -17.96 26.15
N ALA A 138 -31.29 -16.87 25.58
CA ALA A 138 -30.71 -16.22 24.40
C ALA A 138 -29.40 -15.47 24.73
N ASP A 139 -28.51 -15.36 23.75
CA ASP A 139 -27.20 -14.68 23.86
C ASP A 139 -27.30 -13.14 23.96
N GLY A 140 -28.46 -12.57 23.65
CA GLY A 140 -28.70 -11.11 23.67
C GLY A 140 -28.02 -10.34 22.53
N ARG A 141 -27.51 -11.02 21.50
CA ARG A 141 -26.71 -10.44 20.40
C ARG A 141 -27.42 -10.39 19.05
N ASP A 142 -28.74 -10.56 19.00
CA ASP A 142 -29.49 -10.55 17.73
C ASP A 142 -29.30 -9.26 16.94
N LYS A 143 -29.25 -8.11 17.61
CA LYS A 143 -28.96 -6.83 16.96
C LYS A 143 -27.56 -6.80 16.37
N ASP A 144 -26.56 -7.32 17.09
CA ASP A 144 -25.19 -7.40 16.61
C ASP A 144 -25.07 -8.30 15.38
N ALA A 145 -25.74 -9.45 15.43
CA ALA A 145 -25.77 -10.42 14.35
C ALA A 145 -26.43 -9.79 13.13
N PHE A 146 -27.60 -9.17 13.31
CA PHE A 146 -28.33 -8.51 12.24
C PHE A 146 -27.47 -7.48 11.49
N GLU A 147 -26.81 -6.57 12.22
CA GLU A 147 -25.88 -5.59 11.63
C GLU A 147 -24.69 -6.25 10.90
N ALA A 148 -24.25 -7.45 11.33
CA ALA A 148 -23.24 -8.22 10.62
C ALA A 148 -23.79 -8.83 9.31
N PHE A 149 -25.00 -9.39 9.34
CA PHE A 149 -25.67 -9.98 8.18
C PHE A 149 -26.01 -8.95 7.10
N GLN A 150 -26.20 -7.66 7.45
CA GLN A 150 -26.36 -6.58 6.47
C GLN A 150 -25.17 -6.43 5.51
N LYS A 151 -24.00 -6.98 5.83
CA LYS A 151 -22.79 -6.98 4.98
C LYS A 151 -22.55 -8.32 4.28
N THR A 152 -23.58 -9.15 4.21
CA THR A 152 -23.51 -10.48 3.61
C THR A 152 -24.42 -10.56 2.38
N PHE A 153 -24.13 -11.55 1.55
CA PHE A 153 -24.97 -11.97 0.43
C PHE A 153 -25.25 -13.46 0.56
N VAL A 154 -26.39 -13.92 0.04
CA VAL A 154 -26.69 -15.36 -0.06
C VAL A 154 -26.82 -15.72 -1.53
N LEU A 155 -26.15 -16.79 -1.96
CA LEU A 155 -26.32 -17.39 -3.28
C LEU A 155 -26.94 -18.77 -3.10
N SER A 156 -28.14 -18.97 -3.66
CA SER A 156 -28.92 -20.19 -3.50
C SER A 156 -29.78 -20.50 -4.74
N ASP A 157 -30.17 -21.77 -4.91
CA ASP A 157 -31.05 -22.24 -5.98
C ASP A 157 -32.55 -21.99 -5.72
N VAL A 158 -32.88 -21.48 -4.54
CA VAL A 158 -34.26 -21.20 -4.14
C VAL A 158 -34.51 -19.69 -4.25
N SER A 159 -35.56 -19.30 -4.98
CA SER A 159 -35.99 -17.89 -5.08
C SER A 159 -36.80 -17.44 -3.87
N ASP A 160 -36.77 -16.14 -3.55
CA ASP A 160 -37.48 -15.54 -2.39
C ASP A 160 -38.97 -15.91 -2.33
N ASP A 161 -39.64 -15.74 -3.46
CA ASP A 161 -41.09 -15.90 -3.61
C ASP A 161 -41.53 -17.37 -3.48
N SER A 162 -40.58 -18.31 -3.54
CA SER A 162 -40.92 -19.73 -3.64
C SER A 162 -41.59 -20.28 -2.38
N ARG A 163 -41.14 -19.90 -1.17
CA ARG A 163 -41.65 -20.49 0.09
C ARG A 163 -42.80 -19.72 0.73
N THR A 164 -43.00 -18.47 0.34
CA THR A 164 -44.08 -17.59 0.81
C THR A 164 -45.19 -17.41 -0.21
N SER A 165 -45.01 -17.89 -1.45
CA SER A 165 -46.06 -17.86 -2.47
C SER A 165 -47.33 -18.58 -2.04
N VAL A 166 -48.45 -18.08 -2.58
CA VAL A 166 -49.76 -18.74 -2.47
C VAL A 166 -49.71 -20.16 -3.03
N GLY A 167 -48.96 -20.40 -4.10
CA GLY A 167 -48.82 -21.74 -4.70
C GLY A 167 -48.16 -22.74 -3.74
N PHE A 168 -47.09 -22.34 -3.06
CA PHE A 168 -46.41 -23.21 -2.09
C PHE A 168 -47.24 -23.46 -0.83
N SER A 169 -47.95 -22.45 -0.33
CA SER A 169 -48.80 -22.62 0.86
C SER A 169 -49.95 -23.60 0.59
N VAL A 170 -50.60 -23.50 -0.58
CA VAL A 170 -51.62 -24.46 -1.03
C VAL A 170 -51.04 -25.87 -1.15
N PHE A 171 -49.87 -26.02 -1.79
CA PHE A 171 -49.20 -27.32 -1.90
C PHE A 171 -48.85 -27.91 -0.54
N SER A 172 -48.30 -27.11 0.36
CA SER A 172 -47.95 -27.52 1.73
C SER A 172 -49.20 -28.02 2.48
N ASP A 173 -50.30 -27.27 2.42
CA ASP A 173 -51.56 -27.64 3.08
C ASP A 173 -52.15 -28.93 2.49
N ASP A 174 -52.06 -29.13 1.17
CA ASP A 174 -52.49 -30.36 0.51
C ASP A 174 -51.63 -31.57 0.90
N VAL A 175 -50.30 -31.40 0.97
CA VAL A 175 -49.40 -32.44 1.46
C VAL A 175 -49.74 -32.80 2.90
N GLN A 176 -49.94 -31.81 3.78
CA GLN A 176 -50.36 -32.03 5.16
C GLN A 176 -51.65 -32.85 5.25
N LYS A 177 -52.66 -32.46 4.47
CA LYS A 177 -53.96 -33.12 4.44
C LYS A 177 -53.85 -34.57 3.98
N LYS A 178 -53.01 -34.86 2.97
CA LYS A 178 -52.75 -36.22 2.49
C LYS A 178 -51.94 -37.05 3.48
N MET A 179 -50.97 -36.47 4.16
CA MET A 179 -50.16 -37.17 5.18
C MET A 179 -51.01 -37.67 6.36
N LYS A 180 -52.11 -36.95 6.68
CA LYS A 180 -53.09 -37.38 7.69
C LYS A 180 -53.95 -38.58 7.26
N GLN A 181 -53.93 -38.94 5.98
CA GLN A 181 -54.71 -40.05 5.43
C GLN A 181 -53.83 -41.30 5.27
N PRO A 182 -54.44 -42.50 5.11
CA PRO A 182 -53.69 -43.70 4.75
C PRO A 182 -52.88 -43.50 3.46
N PRO A 183 -51.67 -44.06 3.33
CA PRO A 183 -51.04 -45.03 4.22
C PRO A 183 -50.25 -44.41 5.39
N PHE A 184 -50.01 -43.10 5.39
CA PHE A 184 -49.12 -42.46 6.36
C PHE A 184 -49.79 -42.23 7.72
N SER A 185 -51.05 -41.78 7.73
CA SER A 185 -51.88 -41.63 8.93
C SER A 185 -51.15 -40.97 10.11
N CYS A 186 -50.38 -39.91 9.86
CA CYS A 186 -49.47 -39.32 10.85
C CYS A 186 -50.16 -38.64 12.06
N GLY A 187 -51.48 -38.44 11.99
CA GLY A 187 -52.26 -37.86 13.09
C GLY A 187 -51.76 -36.47 13.52
N VAL A 188 -51.60 -36.29 14.83
CA VAL A 188 -51.21 -35.01 15.46
C VAL A 188 -49.78 -34.59 15.08
N SER A 189 -48.90 -35.54 14.74
CA SER A 189 -47.52 -35.22 14.33
C SER A 189 -47.43 -34.39 13.05
N CYS A 190 -48.49 -34.40 12.24
CA CYS A 190 -48.59 -33.53 11.06
C CYS A 190 -49.29 -32.20 11.32
N ASP A 191 -49.65 -31.87 12.55
CA ASP A 191 -50.24 -30.57 12.84
C ASP A 191 -49.16 -29.48 12.85
N LYS A 192 -49.49 -28.32 12.27
CA LYS A 192 -48.58 -27.14 12.25
C LYS A 192 -48.14 -26.75 13.68
N GLY A 193 -49.05 -26.88 14.66
CA GLY A 193 -48.75 -26.61 16.07
C GLY A 193 -47.80 -27.61 16.73
N SER A 194 -47.59 -28.78 16.13
CA SER A 194 -46.58 -29.76 16.56
C SER A 194 -45.24 -29.59 15.83
N GLY A 195 -45.08 -28.50 15.08
CA GLY A 195 -43.86 -28.21 14.32
C GLY A 195 -43.80 -28.89 12.95
N TRP A 196 -44.93 -29.39 12.42
CA TRP A 196 -44.98 -29.98 11.08
C TRP A 196 -44.56 -28.97 10.01
N LYS A 197 -43.63 -29.40 9.14
CA LYS A 197 -43.10 -28.63 8.02
C LYS A 197 -42.92 -29.54 6.82
N VAL A 198 -43.22 -29.02 5.63
CA VAL A 198 -42.95 -29.76 4.40
C VAL A 198 -41.43 -29.82 4.16
N SER A 199 -40.94 -30.97 3.70
CA SER A 199 -39.52 -31.15 3.39
C SER A 199 -39.06 -30.19 2.29
N LEU A 200 -37.81 -29.72 2.38
CA LEU A 200 -37.19 -28.86 1.37
C LEU A 200 -37.19 -29.51 -0.02
N LEU A 201 -37.09 -30.83 -0.09
CA LEU A 201 -37.06 -31.58 -1.36
C LEU A 201 -38.46 -31.87 -1.92
N ALA A 202 -39.53 -31.59 -1.18
CA ALA A 202 -40.88 -31.96 -1.58
C ALA A 202 -41.33 -31.27 -2.88
N GLY A 203 -41.02 -29.99 -3.05
CA GLY A 203 -41.30 -29.26 -4.30
C GLY A 203 -40.52 -29.83 -5.48
N GLN A 204 -39.26 -30.22 -5.27
CA GLN A 204 -38.44 -30.83 -6.31
C GLN A 204 -38.97 -32.22 -6.71
N LEU A 205 -39.50 -33.00 -5.76
CA LEU A 205 -40.15 -34.27 -6.05
C LEU A 205 -41.47 -34.08 -6.80
N HIS A 206 -42.25 -33.06 -6.46
CA HIS A 206 -43.44 -32.70 -7.24
C HIS A 206 -43.07 -32.45 -8.71
N ASP A 207 -42.07 -31.60 -8.96
CA ASP A 207 -41.64 -31.27 -10.31
C ASP A 207 -41.10 -32.49 -11.07
N ALA A 208 -40.43 -33.42 -10.37
CA ALA A 208 -39.99 -34.69 -10.91
C ALA A 208 -41.15 -35.52 -11.46
N PHE A 209 -42.26 -35.60 -10.72
CA PHE A 209 -43.46 -36.34 -11.14
C PHE A 209 -44.17 -35.66 -12.32
N VAL A 210 -44.22 -34.33 -12.35
CA VAL A 210 -44.80 -33.60 -13.49
C VAL A 210 -44.00 -33.88 -14.77
N MET A 211 -42.66 -33.86 -14.67
CA MET A 211 -41.78 -34.21 -15.78
C MET A 211 -42.01 -35.66 -16.25
N ASP A 212 -41.98 -36.62 -15.33
CA ASP A 212 -42.19 -38.05 -15.65
C ASP A 212 -43.56 -38.28 -16.31
N ALA A 213 -44.64 -37.76 -15.73
CA ALA A 213 -45.98 -37.90 -16.29
C ALA A 213 -46.10 -37.30 -17.69
N THR A 214 -45.45 -36.16 -17.93
CA THR A 214 -45.42 -35.51 -19.25
C THR A 214 -44.71 -36.40 -20.29
N VAL A 215 -43.55 -36.93 -19.93
CA VAL A 215 -42.74 -37.80 -20.81
C VAL A 215 -43.44 -39.14 -21.07
N VAL A 216 -44.08 -39.73 -20.05
CA VAL A 216 -44.90 -40.94 -20.18
C VAL A 216 -46.04 -40.70 -21.17
N ASN A 217 -46.77 -39.59 -21.03
CA ASN A 217 -47.89 -39.26 -21.90
C ASN A 217 -47.45 -39.08 -23.36
N GLN A 218 -46.33 -38.37 -23.59
CA GLN A 218 -45.74 -38.22 -24.93
C GLN A 218 -45.29 -39.56 -25.52
N THR A 219 -44.72 -40.43 -24.69
CA THR A 219 -44.27 -41.78 -25.09
C THR A 219 -45.45 -42.65 -25.52
N LEU A 220 -46.53 -42.64 -24.75
CA LEU A 220 -47.76 -43.38 -25.08
C LEU A 220 -48.44 -42.81 -26.34
N ALA A 221 -48.46 -41.49 -26.51
CA ALA A 221 -48.97 -40.83 -27.72
C ALA A 221 -48.18 -41.20 -28.99
N ALA A 222 -46.89 -41.49 -28.85
CA ALA A 222 -46.04 -42.01 -29.92
C ALA A 222 -46.21 -43.53 -30.18
N GLY A 223 -47.14 -44.20 -29.50
CA GLY A 223 -47.37 -45.64 -29.63
C GLY A 223 -46.26 -46.52 -29.04
N ARG A 224 -45.42 -45.95 -28.17
CA ARG A 224 -44.32 -46.64 -27.48
C ARG A 224 -44.76 -47.12 -26.10
N SER A 225 -44.01 -48.08 -25.54
CA SER A 225 -44.24 -48.54 -24.17
C SER A 225 -43.62 -47.59 -23.16
N TYR A 226 -44.36 -47.26 -22.10
CA TYR A 226 -43.84 -46.55 -20.92
C TYR A 226 -42.76 -47.33 -20.14
N ARG A 227 -42.48 -48.58 -20.54
CA ARG A 227 -41.37 -49.39 -20.00
C ARG A 227 -40.07 -49.20 -20.78
N ASP A 228 -40.09 -48.47 -21.89
CA ASP A 228 -38.89 -48.13 -22.67
C ASP A 228 -38.19 -46.92 -22.04
N GLY A 229 -37.46 -47.17 -20.96
CA GLY A 229 -36.79 -46.12 -20.19
C GLY A 229 -35.74 -45.34 -21.00
N SER A 230 -35.05 -46.00 -21.94
CA SER A 230 -34.06 -45.33 -22.80
C SER A 230 -34.71 -44.36 -23.77
N TYR A 231 -35.85 -44.75 -24.37
CA TYR A 231 -36.63 -43.83 -25.18
C TYR A 231 -37.14 -42.65 -24.36
N MET A 232 -37.75 -42.92 -23.20
CA MET A 232 -38.28 -41.88 -22.31
C MET A 232 -37.20 -40.89 -21.90
N PHE A 233 -36.02 -41.38 -21.48
CA PHE A 233 -34.90 -40.53 -21.10
C PHE A 233 -34.46 -39.59 -22.24
N ASN A 234 -34.44 -40.07 -23.48
CA ASN A 234 -34.12 -39.22 -24.64
C ASN A 234 -35.19 -38.15 -24.94
N GLN A 235 -36.36 -38.21 -24.28
CA GLN A 235 -37.45 -37.23 -24.39
C GLN A 235 -37.56 -36.32 -23.14
N THR A 236 -36.70 -36.46 -22.13
CA THR A 236 -36.77 -35.62 -20.91
C THR A 236 -36.22 -34.21 -21.10
N ALA A 237 -35.49 -33.96 -22.18
CA ALA A 237 -34.93 -32.64 -22.44
C ALA A 237 -36.06 -31.66 -22.81
N GLY A 238 -36.23 -30.60 -22.03
CA GLY A 238 -37.33 -29.67 -22.25
C GLY A 238 -37.62 -28.74 -21.07
N ILE A 239 -38.68 -27.97 -21.23
CA ILE A 239 -39.20 -27.04 -20.21
C ILE A 239 -40.54 -27.60 -19.73
N TYR A 240 -40.70 -27.71 -18.42
CA TYR A 240 -41.92 -28.21 -17.78
C TYR A 240 -42.45 -27.16 -16.80
N GLU A 241 -43.78 -27.09 -16.68
CA GLU A 241 -44.44 -26.23 -15.69
C GLU A 241 -44.32 -26.89 -14.30
N GLY A 242 -43.38 -26.40 -13.49
CA GLY A 242 -43.19 -26.88 -12.12
C GLY A 242 -44.15 -26.22 -11.14
N LEU A 243 -44.02 -26.58 -9.85
CA LEU A 243 -44.89 -26.09 -8.78
C LEU A 243 -44.87 -24.56 -8.64
N LEU A 244 -43.67 -23.97 -8.75
CA LEU A 244 -43.42 -22.55 -8.43
C LEU A 244 -42.93 -21.76 -9.64
N ALA A 245 -42.23 -22.44 -10.54
CA ALA A 245 -41.71 -21.87 -11.77
C ALA A 245 -41.46 -22.98 -12.78
N ASN A 246 -41.24 -22.58 -14.04
CA ASN A 246 -40.83 -23.51 -15.07
C ASN A 246 -39.47 -24.14 -14.72
N ILE A 247 -39.37 -25.45 -14.87
CA ILE A 247 -38.13 -26.20 -14.73
C ILE A 247 -37.58 -26.52 -16.11
N THR A 248 -36.26 -26.40 -16.28
CA THR A 248 -35.58 -26.75 -17.53
C THR A 248 -34.67 -27.95 -17.28
N ILE A 249 -34.80 -28.96 -18.14
CA ILE A 249 -34.01 -30.19 -18.11
C ILE A 249 -33.16 -30.25 -19.37
N ALA A 250 -31.86 -30.44 -19.16
CA ALA A 250 -30.87 -30.57 -20.22
C ALA A 250 -30.96 -31.95 -20.92
N TRP A 251 -30.22 -32.07 -22.02
CA TRP A 251 -30.19 -33.27 -22.87
C TRP A 251 -29.67 -34.52 -22.16
N ASP A 252 -28.89 -34.35 -21.10
CA ASP A 252 -28.32 -35.41 -20.25
C ASP A 252 -29.18 -35.72 -19.01
N GLY A 253 -30.39 -35.15 -18.92
CA GLY A 253 -31.30 -35.31 -17.79
C GLY A 253 -30.93 -34.48 -16.56
N ALA A 254 -29.90 -33.62 -16.63
CA ALA A 254 -29.58 -32.69 -15.57
C ALA A 254 -30.59 -31.53 -15.54
N ARG A 255 -30.93 -31.04 -14.34
CA ARG A 255 -31.71 -29.81 -14.21
C ARG A 255 -30.79 -28.63 -14.45
N ILE A 256 -31.23 -27.67 -15.26
CA ILE A 256 -30.55 -26.39 -15.45
C ILE A 256 -31.06 -25.45 -14.33
N PRO A 257 -30.24 -25.15 -13.31
CA PRO A 257 -30.69 -24.31 -12.21
C PRO A 257 -30.69 -22.82 -12.59
N VAL A 258 -31.54 -22.08 -11.88
CA VAL A 258 -31.47 -20.62 -11.80
C VAL A 258 -31.17 -20.29 -10.35
N PHE A 259 -30.06 -19.63 -10.10
CA PHE A 259 -29.70 -19.20 -8.75
C PHE A 259 -30.22 -17.79 -8.51
N SER A 260 -30.62 -17.52 -7.27
CA SER A 260 -30.96 -16.20 -6.78
C SER A 260 -29.84 -15.70 -5.88
N PHE A 261 -29.44 -14.45 -6.11
CA PHE A 261 -28.46 -13.73 -5.31
C PHE A 261 -29.20 -12.72 -4.45
N PHE A 262 -29.04 -12.83 -3.13
CA PHE A 262 -29.82 -12.09 -2.14
C PHE A 262 -28.95 -11.11 -1.36
N SER A 263 -29.53 -9.94 -1.10
CA SER A 263 -29.11 -9.01 -0.06
C SER A 263 -30.24 -8.87 0.98
N ILE A 264 -30.05 -8.03 1.99
CA ILE A 264 -31.08 -7.68 2.97
C ILE A 264 -31.66 -6.32 2.62
N ASN A 265 -32.98 -6.20 2.67
CA ASN A 265 -33.63 -4.90 2.63
C ASN A 265 -33.47 -4.19 3.99
N HIS A 266 -32.93 -2.99 3.98
CA HIS A 266 -32.64 -2.24 5.22
C HIS A 266 -33.88 -1.66 5.89
N ASP A 267 -34.98 -1.50 5.15
CA ASP A 267 -36.21 -0.87 5.66
C ASP A 267 -37.11 -1.85 6.41
N ASP A 268 -37.25 -3.07 5.90
CA ASP A 268 -38.17 -4.10 6.43
C ASP A 268 -37.48 -5.40 6.85
N PHE A 269 -36.15 -5.48 6.71
CA PHE A 269 -35.32 -6.61 7.10
C PHE A 269 -35.62 -7.92 6.36
N SER A 270 -36.36 -7.85 5.25
CA SER A 270 -36.66 -9.00 4.40
C SER A 270 -35.50 -9.32 3.46
N PRO A 271 -35.37 -10.57 2.99
CA PRO A 271 -34.48 -10.89 1.89
C PRO A 271 -34.89 -10.09 0.64
N LEU A 272 -33.89 -9.63 -0.11
CA LEU A 272 -34.05 -8.89 -1.35
C LEU A 272 -33.29 -9.61 -2.46
N THR A 273 -33.99 -10.08 -3.48
CA THR A 273 -33.35 -10.65 -4.67
C THR A 273 -32.72 -9.55 -5.53
N ILE A 274 -31.40 -9.46 -5.53
CA ILE A 274 -30.62 -8.42 -6.23
C ILE A 274 -30.13 -8.87 -7.61
N ALA A 275 -30.07 -10.18 -7.86
CA ALA A 275 -29.77 -10.74 -9.17
C ALA A 275 -30.24 -12.17 -9.31
N ARG A 276 -30.35 -12.62 -10.56
CA ARG A 276 -30.50 -14.02 -10.93
C ARG A 276 -29.25 -14.46 -11.67
N VAL A 277 -28.78 -15.66 -11.39
CA VAL A 277 -27.68 -16.27 -12.14
C VAL A 277 -28.25 -17.43 -12.94
N ILE A 278 -28.28 -17.25 -14.26
CA ILE A 278 -28.92 -18.18 -15.19
C ILE A 278 -27.81 -19.02 -15.84
N MET A 279 -27.96 -20.33 -15.76
CA MET A 279 -27.08 -21.25 -16.46
C MET A 279 -27.44 -21.31 -17.95
N ASP A 280 -26.44 -21.48 -18.81
CA ASP A 280 -26.67 -21.77 -20.22
C ASP A 280 -27.39 -23.12 -20.41
N SER A 281 -27.87 -23.37 -21.63
CA SER A 281 -28.63 -24.59 -21.96
C SER A 281 -27.83 -25.89 -21.80
N LYS A 282 -26.50 -25.80 -21.60
CA LYS A 282 -25.61 -26.93 -21.38
C LYS A 282 -25.21 -27.10 -19.91
N GLY A 283 -25.50 -26.13 -19.04
CA GLY A 283 -25.04 -26.10 -17.67
C GLY A 283 -23.53 -25.85 -17.53
N GLU A 284 -22.87 -25.34 -18.56
CA GLU A 284 -21.41 -25.15 -18.62
C GLU A 284 -20.99 -23.73 -18.24
N ASN A 285 -21.83 -22.73 -18.55
CA ASN A 285 -21.58 -21.34 -18.24
C ASN A 285 -22.73 -20.73 -17.45
N ALA A 286 -22.39 -19.79 -16.58
CA ALA A 286 -23.35 -19.02 -15.79
C ALA A 286 -23.32 -17.56 -16.23
N LYS A 287 -24.49 -16.91 -16.22
CA LYS A 287 -24.63 -15.50 -16.53
C LYS A 287 -25.34 -14.78 -15.39
N TYR A 288 -24.68 -13.78 -14.84
CA TYR A 288 -25.25 -12.86 -13.87
C TYR A 288 -26.21 -11.89 -14.57
N GLU A 289 -27.45 -11.83 -14.09
CA GLU A 289 -28.48 -10.91 -14.53
C GLU A 289 -28.99 -10.11 -13.33
N SER A 290 -28.53 -8.85 -13.25
CA SER A 290 -28.99 -7.93 -12.21
C SER A 290 -30.50 -7.70 -12.34
N THR A 291 -31.20 -7.67 -11.21
CA THR A 291 -32.61 -7.23 -11.18
C THR A 291 -32.72 -5.70 -11.25
N PHE A 292 -31.58 -5.00 -11.13
CA PHE A 292 -31.45 -3.55 -11.08
C PHE A 292 -30.64 -3.04 -12.28
N ASN A 293 -30.77 -1.75 -12.59
CA ASN A 293 -29.83 -1.11 -13.54
C ASN A 293 -28.51 -0.76 -12.82
N SER A 294 -27.41 -0.58 -13.57
CA SER A 294 -26.08 -0.38 -12.98
C SER A 294 -25.97 0.83 -12.02
N MET A 295 -26.69 1.92 -12.28
CA MET A 295 -26.71 3.09 -11.37
C MET A 295 -27.48 2.79 -10.06
N SER A 296 -28.57 2.02 -10.14
CA SER A 296 -29.30 1.56 -8.95
C SER A 296 -28.56 0.48 -8.19
N GLU A 297 -27.77 -0.37 -8.84
CA GLU A 297 -27.03 -1.46 -8.19
C GLU A 297 -26.02 -0.94 -7.17
N ALA A 298 -25.22 0.07 -7.52
CA ALA A 298 -24.29 0.72 -6.58
C ALA A 298 -25.00 1.36 -5.38
N THR A 299 -26.22 1.86 -5.59
CA THR A 299 -27.00 2.52 -4.54
C THR A 299 -27.70 1.51 -3.62
N VAL A 300 -28.25 0.45 -4.19
CA VAL A 300 -29.04 -0.57 -3.49
C VAL A 300 -28.14 -1.57 -2.77
N ILE A 301 -27.09 -2.06 -3.43
CA ILE A 301 -26.18 -3.08 -2.88
C ILE A 301 -25.12 -2.44 -1.98
N TRP A 302 -24.56 -1.32 -2.42
CA TRP A 302 -23.37 -0.72 -1.80
C TRP A 302 -23.64 0.64 -1.13
N HIS A 303 -24.89 1.10 -1.08
CA HIS A 303 -25.27 2.38 -0.46
C HIS A 303 -24.50 3.59 -1.01
N GLY A 304 -24.22 3.58 -2.31
CA GLY A 304 -23.46 4.64 -2.98
C GLY A 304 -21.95 4.59 -2.72
N LYS A 305 -21.45 3.60 -1.97
CA LYS A 305 -20.03 3.28 -1.86
C LYS A 305 -19.62 2.34 -3.01
N PRO A 306 -18.33 2.30 -3.37
CA PRO A 306 -17.85 1.28 -4.30
C PRO A 306 -17.89 -0.11 -3.66
N ALA A 307 -18.06 -1.14 -4.49
CA ALA A 307 -17.85 -2.53 -4.07
C ALA A 307 -16.43 -2.71 -3.50
N PRO A 308 -16.24 -3.55 -2.46
CA PRO A 308 -14.92 -3.85 -1.93
C PRO A 308 -14.04 -4.47 -3.01
N LYS A 309 -12.75 -4.16 -2.98
CA LYS A 309 -11.76 -4.75 -3.89
C LYS A 309 -11.29 -6.09 -3.33
N SER A 310 -10.99 -7.06 -4.21
CA SER A 310 -10.38 -8.34 -3.81
C SER A 310 -9.08 -8.16 -3.04
N VAL A 311 -8.26 -7.20 -3.47
CA VAL A 311 -7.01 -6.81 -2.82
C VAL A 311 -7.15 -5.36 -2.34
N PRO A 312 -6.88 -5.07 -1.05
CA PRO A 312 -6.86 -3.71 -0.54
C PRO A 312 -5.88 -2.82 -1.33
N ASP A 313 -6.14 -1.52 -1.42
CA ASP A 313 -5.29 -0.58 -2.16
C ASP A 313 -3.83 -0.56 -1.67
N CYS A 314 -3.64 -0.79 -0.38
CA CYS A 314 -2.33 -0.90 0.27
C CYS A 314 -1.74 -2.32 0.28
N GLY A 315 -2.43 -3.30 -0.32
CA GLY A 315 -2.16 -4.72 -0.13
C GLY A 315 -2.43 -5.21 1.31
N PHE A 316 -2.35 -6.52 1.53
CA PHE A 316 -2.66 -7.11 2.83
C PHE A 316 -1.65 -6.81 3.94
N LYS A 317 -0.42 -6.42 3.59
CA LYS A 317 0.66 -6.07 4.55
C LYS A 317 0.68 -4.59 4.92
N GLY A 318 -0.27 -3.80 4.40
CA GLY A 318 -0.34 -2.36 4.60
C GLY A 318 0.60 -1.60 3.66
N CYS A 319 0.36 -0.30 3.55
CA CYS A 319 1.12 0.56 2.67
C CYS A 319 2.56 0.71 3.22
N PRO A 320 3.60 0.59 2.37
CA PRO A 320 4.93 0.96 2.81
C PRO A 320 4.91 2.43 3.26
N PRO A 321 5.53 2.76 4.41
CA PRO A 321 5.60 4.14 4.87
C PRO A 321 6.26 5.01 3.81
N LEU A 322 5.84 6.28 3.70
CA LEU A 322 6.49 7.24 2.80
C LEU A 322 8.00 7.24 3.03
N PHE A 323 8.77 7.29 1.94
CA PHE A 323 10.24 7.27 1.98
C PHE A 323 10.83 8.28 2.98
N ILE A 324 10.22 9.47 3.09
CA ILE A 324 10.66 10.54 4.02
C ILE A 324 10.42 10.16 5.49
N VAL A 325 9.36 9.40 5.79
CA VAL A 325 9.08 8.93 7.16
C VAL A 325 10.01 7.76 7.53
N ALA A 326 10.25 6.85 6.58
CA ALA A 326 11.10 5.69 6.79
C ALA A 326 12.61 6.03 6.83
N TYR A 327 13.05 6.96 5.99
CA TYR A 327 14.48 7.26 5.78
C TYR A 327 14.84 8.73 6.06
N GLY A 328 13.92 9.52 6.62
CA GLY A 328 14.15 10.94 6.92
C GLY A 328 15.42 11.18 7.71
N ILE A 329 15.73 10.34 8.69
CA ILE A 329 16.95 10.43 9.50
C ILE A 329 18.22 10.36 8.63
N TYR A 330 18.25 9.46 7.64
CA TYR A 330 19.39 9.34 6.72
C TYR A 330 19.49 10.54 5.77
N VAL A 331 18.35 11.07 5.32
CA VAL A 331 18.31 12.26 4.45
C VAL A 331 18.77 13.51 5.21
N TYR A 332 18.26 13.74 6.42
CA TYR A 332 18.64 14.89 7.24
C TYR A 332 20.10 14.82 7.70
N SER A 333 20.60 13.63 8.05
CA SER A 333 22.01 13.45 8.39
C SER A 333 22.93 13.69 7.18
N GLY A 334 22.56 13.22 5.99
CA GLY A 334 23.29 13.50 4.75
C GLY A 334 23.40 15.00 4.44
N ILE A 335 22.30 15.74 4.58
CA ILE A 335 22.28 17.20 4.42
C ILE A 335 23.17 17.86 5.48
N GLY A 336 23.10 17.41 6.72
CA GLY A 336 23.94 17.92 7.81
C GLY A 336 25.44 17.77 7.53
N VAL A 337 25.86 16.58 7.07
CA VAL A 337 27.27 16.32 6.70
C VAL A 337 27.69 17.18 5.51
N ALA A 338 26.84 17.32 4.49
CA ALA A 338 27.14 18.17 3.34
C ALA A 338 27.32 19.65 3.74
N CYS A 339 26.43 20.18 4.59
CA CYS A 339 26.55 21.55 5.12
C CYS A 339 27.82 21.75 5.95
N LEU A 340 28.20 20.76 6.77
CA LEU A 340 29.45 20.81 7.54
C LEU A 340 30.69 20.80 6.64
N LEU A 341 30.69 19.98 5.59
CA LEU A 341 31.78 19.95 4.60
C LEU A 341 31.90 21.30 3.87
N VAL A 342 30.78 21.88 3.45
CA VAL A 342 30.77 23.21 2.80
C VAL A 342 31.28 24.28 3.77
N ALA A 343 30.84 24.28 5.03
CA ALA A 343 31.34 25.21 6.04
C ALA A 343 32.84 25.05 6.29
N PHE A 344 33.35 23.81 6.32
CA PHE A 344 34.78 23.53 6.47
C PHE A 344 35.59 24.05 5.29
N VAL A 345 35.12 23.85 4.05
CA VAL A 345 35.76 24.40 2.84
C VAL A 345 35.78 25.93 2.88
N ILE A 346 34.68 26.57 3.27
CA ILE A 346 34.60 28.03 3.42
C ILE A 346 35.61 28.53 4.47
N LEU A 347 35.71 27.85 5.62
CA LEU A 347 36.67 28.19 6.67
C LEU A 347 38.12 28.07 6.19
N ILE A 348 38.45 27.02 5.44
CA ILE A 348 39.78 26.85 4.82
C ILE A 348 40.08 28.00 3.87
N ILE A 349 39.15 28.36 2.99
CA ILE A 349 39.32 29.46 2.04
C ILE A 349 39.54 30.79 2.77
N ILE A 350 38.76 31.08 3.81
CA ILE A 350 38.93 32.30 4.61
C ILE A 350 40.30 32.31 5.29
N HIS A 351 40.72 31.20 5.87
CA HIS A 351 42.03 31.07 6.51
C HIS A 351 43.18 31.23 5.52
N SER A 352 43.09 30.63 4.33
CA SER A 352 44.14 30.72 3.31
C SER A 352 44.26 32.13 2.74
N VAL A 353 43.14 32.83 2.52
CA VAL A 353 43.15 34.23 2.07
C VAL A 353 43.73 35.14 3.16
N LYS A 354 43.33 34.98 4.42
CA LYS A 354 43.92 35.74 5.55
C LYS A 354 45.40 35.43 5.76
N ALA A 355 45.83 34.18 5.59
CA ALA A 355 47.24 33.81 5.68
C ALA A 355 48.05 34.51 4.58
N ARG A 356 47.56 34.46 3.32
CA ARG A 356 48.21 35.10 2.18
C ARG A 356 48.26 36.62 2.31
N ALA A 357 47.22 37.26 2.83
CA ALA A 357 47.21 38.70 3.09
C ALA A 357 48.28 39.12 4.12
N ARG A 358 48.38 38.38 5.24
CA ARG A 358 49.42 38.61 6.26
C ARG A 358 50.84 38.42 5.74
N GLU A 359 51.03 37.45 4.85
CA GLU A 359 52.32 37.20 4.23
C GLU A 359 52.74 38.34 3.28
N ILE A 360 51.79 38.88 2.52
CA ILE A 360 52.02 40.06 1.65
C ILE A 360 52.41 41.29 2.48
N GLU A 361 51.71 41.57 3.58
CA GLU A 361 52.04 42.68 4.49
C GLU A 361 53.44 42.52 5.10
N ARG A 362 53.78 41.29 5.54
CA ARG A 362 55.11 41.00 6.08
C ARG A 362 56.20 41.24 5.04
N LEU A 363 56.02 40.79 3.80
CA LEU A 363 56.99 41.02 2.73
C LEU A 363 57.10 42.51 2.38
N ASP A 364 56.01 43.28 2.48
CA ASP A 364 56.03 44.72 2.18
C ASP A 364 56.78 45.55 3.21
N THR A 365 56.83 45.11 4.47
CA THR A 365 57.61 45.79 5.52
C THR A 365 59.12 45.59 5.37
N LEU A 366 59.57 44.52 4.69
CA LEU A 366 61.00 44.19 4.56
C LEU A 366 61.80 45.10 3.63
N TRP A 367 61.14 45.79 2.71
CA TRP A 367 61.78 46.71 1.77
C TRP A 367 61.43 48.17 2.03
N LYS A 368 60.41 48.46 2.86
CA LYS A 368 60.07 49.82 3.30
C LYS A 368 60.88 50.16 4.54
N ILE A 369 62.02 50.84 4.36
CA ILE A 369 62.94 51.16 5.46
C ILE A 369 62.68 52.60 5.91
N PRO A 370 62.17 52.84 7.14
CA PRO A 370 61.97 54.20 7.64
C PRO A 370 63.30 54.95 7.72
N TYR A 371 63.36 56.19 7.24
CA TYR A 371 64.60 56.97 7.22
C TYR A 371 65.23 57.15 8.60
N ALA A 372 64.40 57.25 9.65
CA ALA A 372 64.84 57.32 11.05
C ALA A 372 65.71 56.12 11.50
N THR A 373 65.64 54.98 10.81
CA THR A 373 66.47 53.79 11.12
C THR A 373 67.83 53.82 10.42
N LEU A 374 68.05 54.75 9.50
CA LEU A 374 69.31 54.93 8.78
C LEU A 374 70.22 55.91 9.53
N ARG A 375 71.49 55.55 9.70
CA ARG A 375 72.51 56.44 10.24
C ARG A 375 73.38 56.97 9.11
N LYS A 376 73.39 58.30 8.90
CA LYS A 376 74.20 58.96 7.86
C LYS A 376 75.67 59.01 8.29
N VAL A 377 76.59 58.80 7.34
CA VAL A 377 78.04 58.89 7.58
C VAL A 377 78.47 60.35 7.53
N THR A 378 78.84 60.95 8.66
CA THR A 378 79.39 62.31 8.75
C THR A 378 80.91 62.26 8.91
N HIS A 379 81.64 62.92 8.00
CA HIS A 379 83.09 63.00 8.04
C HIS A 379 83.53 64.10 9.03
N LYS A 380 83.63 63.79 10.32
CA LYS A 380 84.37 64.60 11.31
C LYS A 380 85.11 63.71 12.29
N GLN A 381 86.44 63.84 12.33
CA GLN A 381 87.32 63.26 13.35
C GLN A 381 87.06 63.93 14.71
N SER A 382 86.76 63.14 15.76
CA SER A 382 87.49 63.09 17.04
C SER A 382 86.69 62.40 18.17
N SER A 383 87.29 61.35 18.74
CA SER A 383 87.21 60.84 20.12
C SER A 383 85.86 60.78 20.87
N PHE A 384 85.38 59.55 21.10
CA PHE A 384 85.24 59.00 22.47
C PHE A 384 85.18 57.47 22.43
N THR A 385 86.06 56.82 23.18
CA THR A 385 86.22 55.37 23.32
C THR A 385 85.39 54.82 24.47
N SER A 386 84.69 53.70 24.27
CA SER A 386 84.78 52.52 25.16
C SER A 386 84.02 51.28 24.62
N ASN A 387 84.82 50.27 24.27
CA ASN A 387 84.74 48.83 24.56
C ASN A 387 83.40 48.07 24.39
N LEU A 388 83.30 47.23 23.34
CA LEU A 388 83.42 45.75 23.47
C LEU A 388 83.50 45.07 22.07
N SER A 389 84.63 44.39 21.85
CA SER A 389 84.93 43.16 21.05
C SER A 389 83.88 42.59 20.06
N GLU A 390 84.20 41.97 18.94
CA GLU A 390 85.43 41.66 18.19
C GLU A 390 84.91 40.92 16.93
N ALA A 391 85.11 41.48 15.72
CA ALA A 391 85.10 40.79 14.42
C ALA A 391 85.17 41.82 13.27
N SER A 392 86.38 42.01 12.73
CA SER A 392 86.66 42.45 11.35
C SER A 392 85.84 43.62 10.78
N SER A 393 85.90 44.80 11.39
CA SER A 393 85.59 46.03 10.65
C SER A 393 86.79 46.42 9.79
N LYS A 394 86.79 46.00 8.51
CA LYS A 394 87.57 46.70 7.49
C LYS A 394 87.15 48.17 7.59
N ASN A 395 88.06 49.07 7.94
CA ASN A 395 87.85 50.50 7.80
C ASN A 395 87.67 50.77 6.30
N ILE A 396 86.41 50.75 5.86
CA ILE A 396 86.05 51.16 4.52
C ILE A 396 86.08 52.69 4.56
N GLU A 397 87.07 53.30 3.90
CA GLU A 397 86.98 54.71 3.54
C GLU A 397 85.85 54.85 2.51
N LEU A 398 84.65 55.18 2.99
CA LEU A 398 83.54 55.49 2.10
C LEU A 398 83.81 56.84 1.43
N LYS A 399 83.85 56.83 0.09
CA LYS A 399 84.02 58.01 -0.77
C LYS A 399 83.05 59.13 -0.36
N SER A 400 83.47 60.38 -0.56
CA SER A 400 82.65 61.57 -0.28
C SER A 400 81.28 61.50 -0.97
N GLU A 401 80.24 61.97 -0.26
CA GLU A 401 78.88 62.08 -0.78
C GLU A 401 78.87 62.84 -2.12
N THR A 402 78.16 62.31 -3.10
CA THR A 402 77.97 62.97 -4.40
C THR A 402 76.53 63.45 -4.56
N GLU A 403 76.25 64.26 -5.58
CA GLU A 403 74.90 64.75 -5.87
C GLU A 403 73.89 63.60 -6.08
N LYS A 404 74.35 62.43 -6.55
CA LYS A 404 73.49 61.27 -6.87
C LYS A 404 73.57 60.12 -5.88
N MET A 405 74.61 60.06 -5.02
CA MET A 405 74.84 58.92 -4.13
C MET A 405 75.16 59.35 -2.68
N CYS A 406 74.56 58.64 -1.73
CA CYS A 406 74.76 58.74 -0.28
C CYS A 406 75.19 57.39 0.30
N PHE A 407 75.67 57.42 1.53
CA PHE A 407 75.99 56.21 2.27
C PHE A 407 75.35 56.22 3.65
N PHE A 408 74.76 55.08 4.01
CA PHE A 408 74.00 54.89 5.24
C PHE A 408 74.46 53.61 5.94
N TYR A 409 74.32 53.56 7.26
CA TYR A 409 74.32 52.31 8.01
C TYR A 409 72.89 51.92 8.37
N TYR A 410 72.54 50.67 8.08
CA TYR A 410 71.32 50.03 8.57
C TYR A 410 71.73 48.87 9.49
N GLY A 411 71.60 49.09 10.80
CA GLY A 411 72.18 48.18 11.80
C GLY A 411 73.71 48.11 11.70
N LYS A 412 74.25 46.92 11.38
CA LYS A 412 75.69 46.66 11.17
C LYS A 412 76.11 46.67 9.70
N GLU A 413 75.18 46.83 8.77
CA GLU A 413 75.47 46.71 7.34
C GLU A 413 75.65 48.09 6.70
N PRO A 414 76.78 48.33 5.98
CA PRO A 414 76.95 49.53 5.19
C PRO A 414 76.13 49.44 3.89
N LEU A 415 75.35 50.48 3.63
CA LEU A 415 74.48 50.61 2.47
C LEU A 415 74.88 51.82 1.62
N MET A 416 74.69 51.67 0.32
CA MET A 416 74.78 52.73 -0.67
C MET A 416 73.37 53.15 -1.09
N GLY A 417 73.04 54.42 -0.91
CA GLY A 417 71.75 55.00 -1.28
C GLY A 417 71.87 55.85 -2.53
N PHE A 418 71.08 55.57 -3.57
CA PHE A 418 70.91 56.51 -4.69
C PHE A 418 69.79 57.48 -4.40
N LYS A 419 70.03 58.78 -4.64
CA LYS A 419 69.06 59.85 -4.44
C LYS A 419 68.18 59.99 -5.67
N HIS A 420 66.87 60.04 -5.46
CA HIS A 420 65.89 60.29 -6.51
C HIS A 420 64.98 61.45 -6.10
N GLN A 421 64.79 62.42 -6.99
CA GLN A 421 63.81 63.50 -6.85
C GLN A 421 62.45 63.04 -7.37
N ALA A 422 61.89 62.01 -6.75
CA ALA A 422 60.58 61.48 -7.08
C ALA A 422 59.89 60.98 -5.82
N ILE A 423 58.61 61.33 -5.66
CA ILE A 423 57.75 60.79 -4.62
C ILE A 423 57.22 59.44 -5.13
N LEU A 424 57.67 58.35 -4.51
CA LEU A 424 57.17 57.01 -4.81
C LEU A 424 55.75 56.86 -4.25
N LYS A 425 54.81 56.48 -5.13
CA LYS A 425 53.46 56.07 -4.73
C LYS A 425 53.45 54.56 -4.51
N TYR A 426 52.96 54.12 -3.35
CA TYR A 426 52.89 52.71 -2.98
C TYR A 426 51.71 51.98 -3.63
N GLU A 427 51.67 51.96 -4.96
CA GLU A 427 50.68 51.20 -5.72
C GLU A 427 50.99 49.69 -5.68
N LYS A 428 49.95 48.86 -5.86
CA LYS A 428 50.07 47.39 -5.71
C LYS A 428 51.13 46.79 -6.64
N PHE A 429 51.17 47.22 -7.90
CA PHE A 429 52.13 46.77 -8.90
C PHE A 429 53.58 47.18 -8.54
N VAL A 430 53.76 48.41 -8.06
CA VAL A 430 55.08 48.92 -7.64
C VAL A 430 55.59 48.16 -6.41
N ASN A 431 54.72 47.87 -5.44
CA ASN A 431 55.07 47.07 -4.27
C ASN A 431 55.46 45.64 -4.65
N GLU A 432 54.79 45.03 -5.64
CA GLU A 432 55.14 43.71 -6.18
C GLU A 432 56.56 43.68 -6.75
N GLU A 433 56.95 44.69 -7.52
CA GLU A 433 58.29 44.80 -8.09
C GLU A 433 59.37 45.01 -7.01
N PHE A 434 59.13 45.87 -6.01
CA PHE A 434 60.07 46.02 -4.89
C PHE A 434 60.21 44.75 -4.05
N ARG A 435 59.12 43.98 -3.86
CA ARG A 435 59.20 42.66 -3.21
C ARG A 435 60.08 41.69 -4.00
N LYS A 436 59.89 41.61 -5.32
CA LYS A 436 60.73 40.76 -6.19
C LYS A 436 62.20 41.17 -6.11
N MET A 437 62.49 42.48 -6.19
CA MET A 437 63.86 42.99 -6.07
C MET A 437 64.48 42.72 -4.69
N ARG A 438 63.70 42.80 -3.61
CA ARG A 438 64.19 42.48 -2.24
C ARG A 438 64.48 40.99 -2.06
N GLN A 439 63.73 40.12 -2.73
CA GLN A 439 63.93 38.67 -2.70
C GLN A 439 65.06 38.19 -3.63
N LEU A 440 65.51 39.04 -4.56
CA LEU A 440 66.54 38.71 -5.52
C LEU A 440 67.93 38.76 -4.85
N GLU A 441 68.34 37.61 -4.32
CA GLU A 441 69.65 37.39 -3.71
C GLU A 441 70.46 36.45 -4.57
N HIS A 442 71.54 36.96 -5.15
CA HIS A 442 72.44 36.19 -6.00
C HIS A 442 73.86 36.76 -5.88
N ASP A 443 74.89 35.92 -5.83
CA ASP A 443 76.28 36.35 -5.61
C ASP A 443 76.80 37.31 -6.70
N ASN A 444 76.28 37.15 -7.92
CA ASN A 444 76.63 38.00 -9.07
C ASN A 444 75.76 39.27 -9.22
N VAL A 445 74.80 39.52 -8.33
CA VAL A 445 73.92 40.70 -8.39
C VAL A 445 74.04 41.49 -7.10
N ASN A 446 74.14 42.82 -7.19
CA ASN A 446 74.20 43.62 -5.98
C ASN A 446 72.85 43.59 -5.25
N ARG A 447 72.86 43.25 -3.96
CA ARG A 447 71.64 43.04 -3.17
C ARG A 447 70.90 44.35 -2.93
N PHE A 448 69.62 44.37 -3.30
CA PHE A 448 68.70 45.45 -2.98
C PHE A 448 68.20 45.32 -1.53
N PHE A 449 68.23 46.43 -0.79
CA PHE A 449 67.81 46.46 0.60
C PHE A 449 66.43 47.04 0.82
N GLY A 450 66.08 48.06 0.05
CA GLY A 450 64.79 48.71 0.20
C GLY A 450 64.79 50.13 -0.28
N VAL A 451 63.68 50.79 -0.06
CA VAL A 451 63.49 52.21 -0.30
C VAL A 451 63.29 52.92 1.02
N SER A 452 63.91 54.08 1.17
CA SER A 452 63.65 55.00 2.26
C SER A 452 63.16 56.34 1.73
N MET A 453 62.25 56.98 2.44
CA MET A 453 61.65 58.27 2.07
C MET A 453 61.94 59.28 3.19
N ASP A 454 62.47 60.45 2.83
CA ASP A 454 62.66 61.57 3.75
C ASP A 454 62.25 62.88 3.06
N SER A 455 61.29 63.61 3.66
CA SER A 455 60.95 65.01 3.36
C SER A 455 61.04 65.48 1.89
N GLY A 456 60.64 64.63 0.93
CA GLY A 456 60.59 64.92 -0.52
C GLY A 456 61.64 64.23 -1.39
N LEU A 457 62.62 63.56 -0.79
CA LEU A 457 63.63 62.73 -1.48
C LEU A 457 63.38 61.24 -1.21
N SER A 458 63.57 60.42 -2.25
CA SER A 458 63.54 58.96 -2.14
C SER A 458 64.93 58.37 -2.33
N TYR A 459 65.27 57.39 -1.49
CA TYR A 459 66.55 56.71 -1.49
C TYR A 459 66.36 55.23 -1.81
N THR A 460 66.93 54.74 -2.91
CA THR A 460 67.03 53.29 -3.14
C THR A 460 68.31 52.78 -2.51
N LEU A 461 68.19 51.86 -1.56
CA LEU A 461 69.28 51.34 -0.75
C LEU A 461 69.78 50.01 -1.31
N TRP A 462 71.09 49.94 -1.52
CA TRP A 462 71.79 48.77 -2.05
C TRP A 462 72.94 48.40 -1.12
N ARG A 463 73.36 47.14 -1.14
CA ARG A 463 74.55 46.72 -0.40
C ARG A 463 75.77 47.52 -0.89
N TYR A 464 76.56 48.04 0.06
CA TYR A 464 77.80 48.72 -0.29
C TYR A 464 78.81 47.72 -0.89
N CYS A 465 79.33 48.05 -2.07
CA CYS A 465 80.39 47.28 -2.75
C CYS A 465 81.67 48.12 -2.87
N ALA A 466 82.75 47.66 -2.25
CA ALA A 466 84.05 48.37 -2.26
C ALA A 466 84.69 48.48 -3.66
N ARG A 467 84.29 47.63 -4.61
CA ARG A 467 84.78 47.63 -6.00
C ARG A 467 84.19 48.75 -6.87
N GLY A 468 83.18 49.48 -6.39
CA GLY A 468 82.51 50.55 -7.13
C GLY A 468 81.50 50.05 -8.18
N THR A 469 80.80 50.99 -8.82
CA THR A 469 79.86 50.72 -9.92
C THR A 469 80.61 50.62 -11.24
N LEU A 470 80.21 49.70 -12.12
CA LEU A 470 80.55 49.76 -13.54
C LEU A 470 79.86 51.01 -14.11
N GLN A 471 80.64 51.98 -14.58
CA GLN A 471 80.12 53.23 -15.13
C GLN A 471 79.95 53.13 -16.64
#